data_AF-A0AAD5KB99-F1
#
_entry.id   AF-A0AAD5KB99-F1
#
_cell.length_a   1.000
_cell.length_b   1.000
_cell.length_c   1.000
_cell.angle_alpha   90.00
_cell.angle_beta   90.00
_cell.angle_gamma   90.00
#
_symmetry.space_group_name_H-M   'P 1'
#
loop_
_entity.id
_entity.type
_entity.pdbx_description
1 polymer ?
#
loop_
_entity_poly.entity_id
_entity_poly.type
_entity_poly.pdbx_seq_one_letter_code
_entity_poly.pdbx_strand_id
1 'polypeptide(L)'
;MFANTEPIVNVTLPSHILIPDIYFIAGNAFMIWIDFLAVRHLQPIIGFIQLRILLFLIHISISLFFACPSQFLTASMLGAPWYTASYVVYFADKNLSFRESLIGVGSTLLIFQEQGQSKSADTTTKHVRMQGLAKMARGVFKWSLMKSFVDPWLPDGYSQRLLMIDYWTMESLMLTATIGLKVYCIMGLVDLFMGSFQFLFGISMIDIFDSPILAHSPRDFWR
;
A
#
# COMPACT_ATOMS: atom_id res chain seq x y z
N MET A 1 16.73 1.75 -12.60
CA MET A 1 17.37 2.99 -12.08
C MET A 1 16.58 3.49 -10.86
N PHE A 2 16.32 2.62 -9.88
CA PHE A 2 15.38 2.85 -8.76
C PHE A 2 16.05 2.81 -7.38
N ALA A 3 17.38 2.85 -7.31
CA ALA A 3 18.12 2.80 -6.06
C ALA A 3 19.04 4.02 -6.04
N ASN A 4 18.74 4.97 -5.14
CA ASN A 4 19.65 5.94 -4.51
C ASN A 4 18.83 6.98 -3.74
N THR A 5 17.92 6.54 -2.87
CA THR A 5 17.35 7.42 -1.85
C THR A 5 17.79 6.88 -0.50
N GLU A 6 18.45 7.73 0.28
CA GLU A 6 18.93 7.35 1.61
C GLU A 6 17.75 7.04 2.55
N PRO A 7 17.87 5.99 3.38
CA PRO A 7 16.82 5.58 4.30
C PRO A 7 16.64 6.62 5.42
N ILE A 8 15.38 6.99 5.72
CA ILE A 8 14.97 8.06 6.66
C ILE A 8 15.53 7.88 8.08
N VAL A 9 15.73 6.63 8.53
CA VAL A 9 16.38 6.31 9.80
C VAL A 9 17.38 5.19 9.59
N ASN A 10 18.63 5.41 10.00
CA ASN A 10 19.69 4.43 9.89
C ASN A 10 19.71 3.53 11.14
N VAL A 11 18.65 2.74 11.32
CA VAL A 11 18.63 1.68 12.35
C VAL A 11 19.29 0.44 11.75
N THR A 12 20.39 0.00 12.35
CA THR A 12 20.93 -1.35 12.11
C THR A 12 19.95 -2.38 12.67
N LEU A 13 18.95 -2.72 11.86
CA LEU A 13 18.11 -3.89 12.05
C LEU A 13 18.96 -5.15 11.79
N PRO A 14 18.61 -6.31 12.37
CA PRO A 14 19.23 -7.58 11.97
C PRO A 14 19.19 -7.72 10.44
N SER A 15 20.25 -8.27 9.85
CA SER A 15 20.34 -8.37 8.39
C SER A 15 19.13 -9.13 7.86
N HIS A 16 18.31 -8.43 7.09
CA HIS A 16 17.15 -9.02 6.44
C HIS A 16 17.62 -10.11 5.49
N ILE A 17 16.88 -11.21 5.46
CA ILE A 17 17.11 -12.25 4.46
C ILE A 17 16.54 -11.70 3.16
N LEU A 18 17.43 -11.42 2.21
CA LEU A 18 17.04 -10.97 0.87
C LEU A 18 16.47 -12.15 0.08
N ILE A 19 15.18 -12.07 -0.23
CA ILE A 19 14.47 -13.02 -1.07
C ILE A 19 14.26 -12.37 -2.44
N PRO A 20 14.46 -13.11 -3.56
CA PRO A 20 14.13 -12.58 -4.88
C PRO A 20 12.66 -12.17 -5.00
N ASP A 21 12.40 -11.08 -5.72
CA ASP A 21 11.08 -10.43 -5.81
C ASP A 21 9.92 -11.41 -6.07
N ILE A 22 10.11 -12.39 -6.97
CA ILE A 22 9.06 -13.36 -7.31
C ILE A 22 8.68 -14.27 -6.13
N TYR A 23 9.67 -14.73 -5.35
CA TYR A 23 9.42 -15.56 -4.18
C TYR A 23 8.86 -14.74 -3.02
N PHE A 24 9.25 -13.47 -2.91
CA PHE A 24 8.69 -12.55 -1.93
C PHE A 24 7.21 -12.27 -2.21
N ILE A 25 6.84 -12.00 -3.47
CA ILE A 25 5.44 -11.83 -3.89
C ILE A 25 4.66 -13.13 -3.67
N ALA A 26 5.19 -14.27 -4.13
CA ALA A 26 4.52 -15.57 -3.98
C ALA A 26 4.32 -15.96 -2.51
N GLY A 27 5.31 -15.71 -1.66
CA GLY A 27 5.22 -15.97 -0.22
C GLY A 27 4.16 -15.12 0.48
N ASN A 28 4.09 -13.82 0.16
CA ASN A 28 3.05 -12.94 0.68
C ASN A 28 1.65 -13.34 0.17
N ALA A 29 1.52 -13.72 -1.11
CA ALA A 29 0.26 -14.24 -1.64
C ALA A 29 -0.16 -15.54 -0.95
N PHE A 30 0.79 -16.44 -0.68
CA PHE A 30 0.53 -17.69 0.04
C PHE A 30 0.14 -17.45 1.50
N MET A 31 0.75 -16.46 2.18
CA MET A 31 0.32 -16.04 3.51
C MET A 31 -1.13 -15.56 3.54
N ILE A 32 -1.54 -14.74 2.57
CA ILE A 32 -2.92 -14.26 2.47
C ILE A 32 -3.91 -15.44 2.35
N TRP A 33 -3.52 -16.51 1.66
CA TRP A 33 -4.28 -17.76 1.61
C TRP A 33 -4.34 -18.49 2.96
N ILE A 34 -3.23 -18.55 3.68
CA ILE A 34 -3.21 -19.13 5.04
C ILE A 34 -4.12 -18.33 5.97
N ASP A 35 -4.04 -17.00 5.94
CA ASP A 35 -4.89 -16.11 6.71
C ASP A 35 -6.36 -16.36 6.42
N PHE A 36 -6.73 -16.50 5.14
CA PHE A 36 -8.10 -16.81 4.74
C PHE A 36 -8.61 -18.11 5.38
N LEU A 37 -7.80 -19.17 5.34
CA LEU A 37 -8.13 -20.46 5.97
C LEU A 37 -8.19 -20.33 7.50
N ALA A 38 -7.23 -19.61 8.09
CA ALA A 38 -7.17 -19.36 9.52
C ALA A 38 -8.43 -18.63 10.01
N VAL A 39 -8.95 -17.64 9.27
CA VAL A 39 -10.19 -16.96 9.62
C VAL A 39 -11.40 -17.88 9.49
N ARG A 40 -11.53 -18.63 8.41
CA ARG A 40 -12.65 -19.58 8.22
C ARG A 40 -12.75 -20.63 9.34
N HIS A 41 -11.60 -21.13 9.81
CA HIS A 41 -11.54 -22.25 10.74
C HIS A 41 -11.28 -21.87 12.20
N LEU A 42 -10.46 -20.85 12.47
CA LEU A 42 -10.01 -20.48 13.82
C LEU A 42 -10.77 -19.29 14.41
N GLN A 43 -11.41 -18.44 13.59
CA GLN A 43 -12.18 -17.29 14.10
C GLN A 43 -13.25 -17.65 15.15
N PRO A 44 -14.01 -18.77 15.03
CA PRO A 44 -15.01 -19.14 16.04
C PRO A 44 -14.40 -19.54 17.38
N ILE A 45 -13.14 -19.95 17.37
CA ILE A 45 -12.42 -20.47 18.54
C ILE A 45 -11.68 -19.34 19.26
N ILE A 46 -11.01 -18.48 18.48
CA ILE A 46 -10.09 -17.47 18.98
C ILE A 46 -10.78 -16.11 19.17
N GLY A 47 -11.88 -15.84 18.44
CA GLY A 47 -12.54 -14.53 18.44
C GLY A 47 -11.96 -13.56 17.39
N PHE A 48 -12.82 -12.68 16.86
CA PHE A 48 -12.51 -11.81 15.72
C PHE A 48 -11.33 -10.85 15.97
N ILE A 49 -11.34 -10.13 17.10
CA ILE A 49 -10.33 -9.12 17.43
C ILE A 49 -8.98 -9.79 17.70
N GLN A 50 -8.98 -10.89 18.46
CA GLN A 50 -7.78 -11.63 18.83
C GLN A 50 -7.10 -12.25 17.61
N LEU A 51 -7.88 -12.82 16.68
CA LEU A 51 -7.33 -13.36 15.44
C LEU A 51 -6.71 -12.26 14.56
N ARG A 52 -7.37 -11.10 14.43
CA ARG A 52 -6.82 -9.97 13.66
C ARG A 52 -5.48 -9.47 14.23
N ILE A 53 -5.37 -9.36 15.56
CA ILE A 53 -4.12 -9.00 16.22
C ILE A 53 -3.04 -10.05 15.95
N LEU A 54 -3.38 -11.34 16.05
CA LEU A 54 -2.44 -12.43 15.79
C LEU A 54 -1.90 -12.40 14.36
N LEU A 55 -2.78 -12.30 13.36
CA LEU A 55 -2.39 -12.23 11.95
C LEU A 55 -1.52 -11.00 11.66
N PHE A 56 -1.87 -9.85 12.25
CA PHE A 56 -1.06 -8.63 12.14
C PHE A 56 0.35 -8.82 12.70
N LEU A 57 0.49 -9.41 13.89
CA LEU A 57 1.80 -9.68 14.49
C LEU A 57 2.64 -10.64 13.63
N ILE A 58 2.01 -11.64 13.02
CA ILE A 58 2.69 -12.55 12.08
C ILE A 58 3.19 -11.77 10.86
N HIS A 59 2.37 -10.93 10.26
CA HIS A 59 2.74 -10.14 9.07
C HIS A 59 3.86 -9.15 9.37
N ILE A 60 3.82 -8.48 10.53
CA ILE A 60 4.92 -7.61 10.98
C ILE A 60 6.20 -8.43 11.14
N SER A 61 6.13 -9.54 11.86
CA SER A 61 7.32 -10.36 12.14
C SER A 61 7.99 -10.80 10.84
N ILE A 62 7.21 -11.28 9.87
CA ILE A 62 7.72 -11.72 8.57
C ILE A 62 8.34 -10.54 7.80
N SER A 63 7.67 -9.38 7.79
CA SER A 63 8.19 -8.18 7.12
C SER A 63 9.44 -7.58 7.78
N LEU A 64 9.70 -7.92 9.06
CA LEU A 64 10.93 -7.53 9.76
C LEU A 64 12.12 -8.42 9.40
N PHE A 65 11.90 -9.71 9.11
CA PHE A 65 12.98 -10.66 8.82
C PHE A 65 13.26 -10.83 7.32
N PHE A 66 12.25 -10.62 6.47
CA PHE A 66 12.33 -10.85 5.04
C PHE A 66 12.13 -9.56 4.25
N ALA A 67 13.02 -9.31 3.29
CA ALA A 67 12.92 -8.19 2.36
C ALA A 67 13.27 -8.66 0.95
N CYS A 68 12.93 -7.85 -0.05
CA CYS A 68 13.37 -8.07 -1.42
C CYS A 68 14.19 -6.87 -1.94
N PRO A 69 15.04 -7.07 -2.97
CA PRO A 69 15.83 -6.00 -3.58
C PRO A 69 15.01 -4.79 -4.04
N SER A 70 13.74 -4.99 -4.40
CA SER A 70 12.82 -3.91 -4.71
C SER A 70 12.38 -3.18 -3.44
N GLN A 71 12.95 -1.99 -3.22
CA GLN A 71 12.59 -1.11 -2.09
C GLN A 71 11.10 -0.77 -2.06
N PHE A 72 10.48 -0.61 -3.24
CA PHE A 72 9.04 -0.36 -3.36
C PHE A 72 8.22 -1.54 -2.84
N LEU A 73 8.53 -2.77 -3.27
CA LEU A 73 7.80 -3.97 -2.84
C LEU A 73 7.97 -4.20 -1.33
N THR A 74 9.20 -4.06 -0.83
CA THR A 74 9.49 -4.17 0.61
C THR A 74 8.72 -3.13 1.42
N ALA A 75 8.71 -1.85 1.00
CA ALA A 75 7.97 -0.80 1.68
C ALA A 75 6.45 -1.01 1.63
N SER A 76 5.92 -1.48 0.48
CA SER A 76 4.48 -1.75 0.34
C SER A 76 3.99 -2.86 1.27
N MET A 77 4.78 -3.93 1.43
CA MET A 77 4.43 -5.05 2.30
C MET A 77 4.65 -4.72 3.79
N LEU A 78 5.61 -3.85 4.11
CA LEU A 78 5.82 -3.35 5.48
C LEU A 78 4.69 -2.40 5.93
N GLY A 79 4.14 -1.60 5.00
CA GLY A 79 3.08 -0.62 5.29
C GLY A 79 1.66 -1.20 5.31
N ALA A 80 1.43 -2.34 4.65
CA ALA A 80 0.12 -2.97 4.52
C ALA A 80 -0.25 -4.14 5.48
N PRO A 81 0.54 -4.58 6.49
CA PRO A 81 0.18 -5.73 7.34
C PRO A 81 -1.22 -5.65 7.95
N TRP A 82 -1.56 -4.48 8.49
CA TRP A 82 -2.87 -4.24 9.09
C TRP A 82 -3.97 -4.21 8.06
N TYR A 83 -3.73 -3.56 6.91
CA TYR A 83 -4.69 -3.51 5.80
C TYR A 83 -5.02 -4.93 5.31
N THR A 84 -4.01 -5.72 4.99
CA THR A 84 -4.15 -7.10 4.52
C THR A 84 -4.89 -7.97 5.53
N ALA A 85 -4.45 -7.99 6.80
CA ALA A 85 -5.10 -8.78 7.84
C ALA A 85 -6.57 -8.38 8.05
N SER A 86 -6.88 -7.09 7.97
CA SER A 86 -8.24 -6.58 8.18
C SER A 86 -9.18 -6.99 7.05
N TYR A 87 -8.74 -6.88 5.80
CA TYR A 87 -9.54 -7.22 4.62
C TYR A 87 -9.70 -8.74 4.46
N VAL A 88 -8.67 -9.53 4.73
CA VAL A 88 -8.78 -11.00 4.72
C VAL A 88 -9.79 -11.45 5.78
N VAL A 89 -9.74 -10.90 6.99
CA VAL A 89 -10.70 -11.21 8.05
C VAL A 89 -12.13 -10.82 7.65
N TYR A 90 -12.31 -9.67 6.99
CA TYR A 90 -13.61 -9.22 6.51
C TYR A 90 -14.20 -10.13 5.42
N PHE A 91 -13.41 -10.45 4.38
CA PHE A 91 -13.90 -11.28 3.27
C PHE A 91 -13.95 -12.77 3.58
N ALA A 92 -13.24 -13.22 4.60
CA ALA A 92 -13.34 -14.58 5.12
C ALA A 92 -14.53 -14.78 6.07
N ASP A 93 -15.37 -13.76 6.27
CA ASP A 93 -16.59 -13.88 7.06
C ASP A 93 -17.46 -15.05 6.56
N LYS A 94 -17.99 -15.82 7.51
CA LYS A 94 -18.82 -17.01 7.25
C LYS A 94 -20.16 -16.68 6.62
N ASN A 95 -20.58 -15.41 6.70
CA ASN A 95 -21.79 -14.91 6.06
C ASN A 95 -21.63 -14.76 4.54
N LEU A 96 -20.41 -14.78 4.01
CA LEU A 96 -20.13 -14.76 2.58
C LEU A 96 -20.01 -16.18 2.02
N SER A 97 -20.52 -16.40 0.81
CA SER A 97 -20.29 -17.66 0.09
C SER A 97 -18.79 -17.82 -0.19
N PHE A 98 -18.33 -19.08 -0.31
CA PHE A 98 -16.91 -19.35 -0.59
C PHE A 98 -16.41 -18.64 -1.86
N ARG A 99 -17.26 -18.51 -2.87
CA ARG A 99 -16.94 -17.80 -4.11
C ARG A 99 -16.78 -16.29 -3.89
N GLU A 100 -17.69 -15.65 -3.16
CA GLU A 100 -17.62 -14.22 -2.83
C GLU A 100 -16.40 -13.93 -1.94
N SER A 101 -16.14 -14.80 -0.97
CA SER A 101 -14.93 -14.77 -0.15
C SER A 101 -13.65 -14.85 -0.99
N LEU A 102 -13.58 -15.75 -1.97
CA LEU A 102 -12.42 -15.90 -2.86
C LEU A 102 -12.21 -14.67 -3.75
N ILE A 103 -13.29 -14.13 -4.31
CA ILE A 103 -13.25 -12.90 -5.11
C ILE A 103 -12.81 -11.73 -4.22
N GLY A 104 -13.30 -11.64 -2.99
CA GLY A 104 -12.92 -10.63 -1.99
C GLY A 104 -11.44 -10.72 -1.57
N VAL A 105 -10.92 -11.92 -1.30
CA VAL A 105 -9.50 -12.09 -0.97
C VAL A 105 -8.60 -11.83 -2.19
N GLY A 106 -9.00 -12.30 -3.37
CA GLY A 106 -8.34 -11.96 -4.64
C GLY A 106 -8.35 -10.45 -4.91
N SER A 107 -9.45 -9.77 -4.54
CA SER A 107 -9.56 -8.32 -4.57
C SER A 107 -8.71 -7.62 -3.51
N THR A 108 -8.29 -8.30 -2.44
CA THR A 108 -7.36 -7.72 -1.46
C THR A 108 -5.93 -7.74 -2.01
N LEU A 109 -5.57 -8.80 -2.73
CA LEU A 109 -4.31 -8.92 -3.47
C LEU A 109 -4.21 -7.96 -4.66
N LEU A 110 -5.35 -7.59 -5.25
CA LEU A 110 -5.40 -6.80 -6.49
C LEU A 110 -6.12 -5.45 -6.34
N ILE A 111 -6.64 -5.10 -5.16
CA ILE A 111 -7.41 -3.89 -4.83
C ILE A 111 -8.64 -3.70 -5.74
N PHE A 112 -9.38 -4.77 -6.02
CA PHE A 112 -10.58 -4.71 -6.86
C PHE A 112 -11.81 -4.23 -6.09
N GLN A 113 -12.66 -3.42 -6.74
CA GLN A 113 -14.02 -3.16 -6.30
C GLN A 113 -15.00 -4.01 -7.11
N GLU A 114 -15.83 -4.83 -6.46
CA GLU A 114 -17.10 -5.26 -7.05
C GLU A 114 -18.04 -4.04 -7.08
N GLN A 115 -18.07 -3.33 -8.21
CA GLN A 115 -19.10 -2.33 -8.43
C GLN A 115 -20.39 -3.06 -8.81
N GLY A 116 -21.40 -2.88 -7.97
CA GLY A 116 -22.70 -3.53 -8.06
C GLY A 116 -23.30 -3.55 -9.46
N GLN A 117 -24.02 -4.64 -9.71
CA GLN A 117 -24.84 -4.89 -10.88
C GLN A 117 -25.62 -3.65 -11.36
N SER A 118 -25.77 -3.58 -12.69
CA SER A 118 -26.74 -2.76 -13.41
C SER A 118 -26.30 -1.35 -13.82
N LYS A 119 -25.61 -1.27 -14.97
CA LYS A 119 -25.95 -0.39 -16.12
C LYS A 119 -25.03 -0.71 -17.29
N SER A 120 -25.63 -0.82 -18.49
CA SER A 120 -25.06 -1.18 -19.81
C SER A 120 -23.53 -1.40 -19.89
N ALA A 121 -23.13 -2.64 -20.21
CA ALA A 121 -21.74 -3.10 -20.21
C ALA A 121 -20.76 -2.20 -20.99
N ASP A 122 -21.14 -1.63 -22.13
CA ASP A 122 -20.22 -0.85 -22.98
C ASP A 122 -19.89 0.56 -22.48
N THR A 123 -20.83 1.25 -21.83
CA THR A 123 -20.58 2.59 -21.28
C THR A 123 -19.85 2.52 -19.94
N THR A 124 -20.13 1.50 -19.15
CA THR A 124 -19.47 1.26 -17.85
C THR A 124 -17.99 0.91 -18.05
N THR A 125 -17.64 0.06 -19.03
CA THR A 125 -16.22 -0.27 -19.29
C THR A 125 -15.42 0.93 -19.83
N LYS A 126 -16.01 1.78 -20.69
CA LYS A 126 -15.35 3.00 -21.16
C LYS A 126 -15.08 3.97 -20.01
N HIS A 127 -16.05 4.14 -19.10
CA HIS A 127 -15.90 5.00 -17.94
C HIS A 127 -14.81 4.48 -16.98
N VAL A 128 -14.79 3.17 -16.72
CA VAL A 128 -13.77 2.53 -15.88
C VAL A 128 -12.38 2.70 -16.48
N ARG A 129 -12.21 2.51 -17.79
CA ARG A 129 -10.92 2.73 -18.47
C ARG A 129 -10.48 4.19 -18.45
N MET A 130 -11.42 5.12 -18.61
CA MET A 130 -11.13 6.56 -18.52
C MET A 130 -10.67 6.96 -17.11
N GLN A 131 -11.31 6.41 -16.08
CA GLN A 131 -10.86 6.57 -14.69
C GLN A 131 -9.47 5.97 -14.48
N GLY A 132 -9.18 4.80 -15.05
CA GLY A 132 -7.83 4.21 -15.04
C GLY A 132 -6.78 5.14 -15.65
N LEU A 133 -7.08 5.74 -16.80
CA LEU A 133 -6.21 6.72 -17.46
C LEU A 133 -6.01 7.99 -16.60
N ALA A 134 -7.07 8.49 -15.97
CA ALA A 134 -6.97 9.62 -15.04
C ALA A 134 -6.06 9.32 -13.84
N LYS A 135 -6.13 8.09 -13.29
CA LYS A 135 -5.22 7.64 -12.22
C LYS A 135 -3.77 7.54 -12.71
N MET A 136 -3.55 7.02 -13.92
CA MET A 136 -2.20 6.99 -14.52
C MET A 136 -1.64 8.40 -14.68
N ALA A 137 -2.43 9.34 -15.20
CA ALA A 137 -2.03 10.73 -15.36
C ALA A 137 -1.70 11.38 -14.00
N ARG A 138 -2.51 11.13 -12.97
CA ARG A 138 -2.26 11.57 -11.58
C ARG A 138 -0.93 11.01 -11.05
N GLY A 139 -0.67 9.72 -11.27
CA GLY A 139 0.57 9.06 -10.86
C GLY A 139 1.81 9.62 -11.58
N VAL A 140 1.73 9.82 -12.90
CA VAL A 140 2.80 10.46 -13.70
C VAL A 140 3.05 11.88 -13.23
N PHE A 141 1.99 12.66 -12.95
CA PHE A 141 2.12 14.02 -12.45
C PHE A 141 2.83 14.05 -11.09
N LYS A 142 2.41 13.21 -10.13
CA LYS A 142 3.07 13.09 -8.82
C LYS A 142 4.54 12.68 -8.95
N TRP A 143 4.83 11.73 -9.83
CA TRP A 143 6.21 11.29 -10.10
C TRP A 143 7.07 12.41 -10.71
N SER A 144 6.53 13.13 -11.69
CA SER A 144 7.21 14.28 -12.29
C SER A 144 7.43 15.38 -11.26
N LEU A 145 6.44 15.69 -10.42
CA LEU A 145 6.56 16.68 -9.36
C LEU A 145 7.64 16.28 -8.36
N MET A 146 7.71 15.01 -7.98
CA MET A 146 8.77 14.49 -7.13
C MET A 146 10.15 14.71 -7.75
N LYS A 147 10.34 14.31 -9.01
CA LYS A 147 11.64 14.37 -9.67
C LYS A 147 12.09 15.79 -10.01
N SER A 148 11.16 16.67 -10.36
CA SER A 148 11.46 18.04 -10.79
C SER A 148 11.55 19.04 -9.64
N PHE A 149 10.78 18.86 -8.57
CA PHE A 149 10.70 19.83 -7.48
C PHE A 149 11.18 19.29 -6.14
N VAL A 150 10.74 18.08 -5.76
CA VAL A 150 11.00 17.56 -4.41
C VAL A 150 12.43 17.04 -4.25
N ASP A 151 12.89 16.22 -5.19
CA ASP A 151 14.23 15.63 -5.16
C ASP A 151 15.35 16.68 -5.21
N PRO A 152 15.30 17.74 -6.06
CA PRO A 152 16.33 18.78 -6.08
C PRO A 152 16.38 19.66 -4.83
N TRP A 153 15.28 19.74 -4.08
CA TRP A 153 15.20 20.51 -2.83
C TRP A 153 15.71 19.74 -1.61
N LEU A 154 15.83 18.42 -1.71
CA LEU A 154 16.34 17.60 -0.63
C LEU A 154 17.87 17.59 -0.68
N PRO A 155 18.56 17.95 0.42
CA PRO A 155 20.00 17.83 0.47
C PRO A 155 20.41 16.35 0.43
N ASP A 156 21.54 16.05 -0.19
CA ASP A 156 22.20 14.76 -0.04
C ASP A 156 22.46 14.52 1.46
N GLY A 157 22.26 13.31 1.97
CA GLY A 157 22.39 13.08 3.42
C GLY A 157 21.12 13.36 4.23
N TYR A 158 19.97 13.72 3.62
CA TYR A 158 18.84 14.31 4.37
C TYR A 158 18.35 13.45 5.53
N SER A 159 18.45 12.13 5.44
CA SER A 159 18.01 11.26 6.53
C SER A 159 18.92 11.32 7.75
N GLN A 160 20.24 11.30 7.54
CA GLN A 160 21.22 11.44 8.62
C GLN A 160 21.14 12.84 9.23
N ARG A 161 20.96 13.85 8.36
CA ARG A 161 20.84 15.25 8.76
C ARG A 161 19.60 15.51 9.60
N LEU A 162 18.45 14.92 9.26
CA LEU A 162 17.22 15.04 10.06
C LEU A 162 17.41 14.50 11.50
N LEU A 163 18.22 13.46 11.68
CA LEU A 163 18.50 12.86 12.99
C LEU A 163 19.49 13.67 13.83
N MET A 164 20.32 14.50 13.19
CA MET A 164 21.36 15.29 13.87
C MET A 164 20.89 16.70 14.26
N ILE A 165 19.77 17.16 13.70
CA ILE A 165 19.24 18.50 13.93
C ILE A 165 18.14 18.46 14.99
N ASP A 166 18.09 19.47 15.85
CA ASP A 166 17.01 19.63 16.82
C ASP A 166 15.63 19.73 16.14
N TYR A 167 14.67 18.96 16.67
CA TYR A 167 13.31 18.80 16.11
C TYR A 167 12.55 20.11 15.87
N TRP A 168 12.81 21.15 16.67
CA TRP A 168 12.06 22.42 16.64
C TRP A 168 12.73 23.52 15.83
N THR A 169 13.80 23.20 15.11
CA THR A 169 14.44 24.16 14.21
C THR A 169 13.63 24.32 12.93
N MET A 170 13.67 25.53 12.34
CA MET A 170 13.01 25.81 11.06
C MET A 170 13.50 24.85 9.95
N GLU A 171 14.78 24.50 9.97
CA GLU A 171 15.36 23.54 9.04
C GLU A 171 14.75 22.14 9.18
N SER A 172 14.62 21.63 10.41
CA SER A 172 14.01 20.31 10.67
C SER A 172 12.54 20.27 10.24
N LEU A 173 11.77 21.33 10.50
CA LEU A 173 10.38 21.44 10.08
C LEU A 173 10.23 21.45 8.56
N MET A 174 11.04 22.25 7.85
CA MET A 174 11.04 22.33 6.39
C MET A 174 11.45 20.99 5.76
N LEU A 175 12.47 20.34 6.32
CA LEU A 175 12.94 19.04 5.85
C LEU A 175 11.87 17.96 6.05
N THR A 176 11.23 17.92 7.22
CA THR A 176 10.13 17.00 7.52
C THR A 176 8.94 17.20 6.58
N ALA A 177 8.54 18.44 6.33
CA ALA A 177 7.46 18.76 5.38
C ALA A 177 7.80 18.29 3.96
N THR A 178 9.03 18.51 3.51
CA THR A 178 9.51 18.10 2.18
C THR A 178 9.57 16.58 2.05
N ILE A 179 9.99 15.86 3.09
CA ILE A 179 9.98 14.40 3.14
C ILE A 179 8.54 13.87 3.11
N GLY A 180 7.62 14.47 3.86
CA GLY A 180 6.20 14.12 3.82
C GLY A 180 5.61 14.26 2.42
N LEU A 181 5.93 15.36 1.73
CA LEU A 181 5.54 15.58 0.34
C LEU A 181 6.16 14.53 -0.61
N LYS A 182 7.43 14.14 -0.38
CA LYS A 182 8.10 13.07 -1.13
C LYS A 182 7.35 11.75 -1.00
N VAL A 183 7.02 11.34 0.24
CA VAL A 183 6.26 10.11 0.50
C VAL A 183 4.90 10.15 -0.19
N TYR A 184 4.18 11.27 -0.11
CA TYR A 184 2.93 11.46 -0.83
C TYR A 184 3.08 11.29 -2.35
N CYS A 185 4.17 11.81 -2.93
CA CYS A 185 4.43 11.67 -4.36
C CYS A 185 4.84 10.24 -4.75
N ILE A 186 5.60 9.54 -3.90
CA ILE A 186 5.95 8.11 -4.10
C ILE A 186 4.69 7.26 -4.15
N MET A 187 3.68 7.56 -3.33
CA MET A 187 2.37 6.88 -3.40
C MET A 187 1.68 7.06 -4.76
N GLY A 188 2.06 8.07 -5.55
CA GLY A 188 1.64 8.21 -6.95
C GLY A 188 2.07 7.07 -7.86
N LEU A 189 3.10 6.29 -7.52
CA LEU A 189 3.43 5.05 -8.24
C LEU A 189 2.31 4.02 -8.11
N VAL A 190 1.65 3.97 -6.95
CA VAL A 190 0.53 3.04 -6.73
C VAL A 190 -0.65 3.43 -7.61
N ASP A 191 -0.93 4.74 -7.75
CA ASP A 191 -1.94 5.26 -8.69
C ASP A 191 -1.63 4.84 -10.14
N LEU A 192 -0.35 4.83 -10.53
CA LEU A 192 0.09 4.45 -11.86
C LEU A 192 -0.10 2.95 -12.11
N PHE A 193 0.26 2.09 -11.16
CA PHE A 193 0.01 0.65 -11.26
C PHE A 193 -1.49 0.36 -11.30
N MET A 194 -2.27 0.89 -10.35
CA MET A 194 -3.72 0.71 -10.30
C MET A 194 -4.42 1.22 -11.55
N GLY A 195 -4.05 2.41 -12.01
CA GLY A 195 -4.59 2.99 -13.24
C GLY A 195 -4.27 2.14 -14.46
N SER A 196 -3.06 1.59 -14.53
CA SER A 196 -2.65 0.67 -15.61
C SER A 196 -3.47 -0.62 -15.58
N PHE A 197 -3.67 -1.23 -14.41
CA PHE A 197 -4.53 -2.40 -14.25
C PHE A 197 -6.00 -2.08 -14.62
N GLN A 198 -6.53 -0.96 -14.15
CA GLN A 198 -7.89 -0.52 -14.44
C GLN A 198 -8.10 -0.22 -15.94
N PHE A 199 -7.09 0.34 -16.62
CA PHE A 199 -7.13 0.60 -18.06
C PHE A 199 -7.04 -0.68 -18.89
N LEU A 200 -6.10 -1.58 -18.58
CA LEU A 200 -5.87 -2.82 -19.34
C LEU A 200 -7.00 -3.84 -19.15
N PHE A 201 -7.38 -4.09 -17.90
CA PHE A 201 -8.34 -5.15 -17.56
C PHE A 201 -9.78 -4.63 -17.47
N GLY A 202 -9.98 -3.31 -17.44
CA GLY A 202 -11.33 -2.72 -17.35
C GLY A 202 -12.02 -2.98 -16.01
N ILE A 203 -11.24 -3.26 -14.96
CA ILE A 203 -11.74 -3.56 -13.61
C ILE A 203 -11.64 -2.28 -12.78
N SER A 204 -12.72 -1.92 -12.08
CA SER A 204 -12.72 -0.75 -11.20
C SER A 204 -11.85 -1.01 -9.97
N MET A 205 -10.85 -0.15 -9.76
CA MET A 205 -9.98 -0.18 -8.58
C MET A 205 -10.37 0.97 -7.64
N ILE A 206 -10.32 0.73 -6.33
CA ILE A 206 -10.54 1.79 -5.33
C ILE A 206 -9.35 2.75 -5.36
N ASP A 207 -9.60 4.04 -5.16
CA ASP A 207 -8.51 5.00 -4.87
C ASP A 207 -8.05 4.83 -3.43
N ILE A 208 -6.77 4.52 -3.22
CA ILE A 208 -6.21 4.36 -1.86
C ILE A 208 -6.22 5.69 -1.08
N PHE A 209 -6.14 6.83 -1.79
CA PHE A 209 -6.07 8.15 -1.17
C PHE A 209 -7.07 9.11 -1.79
N ASP A 210 -8.00 9.59 -0.99
CA ASP A 210 -8.85 10.73 -1.34
C ASP A 210 -8.25 12.03 -0.79
N SER A 211 -7.35 12.63 -1.58
CA SER A 211 -6.79 13.96 -1.34
C SER A 211 -6.41 14.27 0.12
N PRO A 212 -5.54 13.48 0.77
CA PRO A 212 -5.26 13.58 2.21
C PRO A 212 -4.68 14.93 2.65
N ILE A 213 -4.07 15.68 1.73
CA ILE A 213 -3.54 17.04 1.99
C ILE A 213 -4.66 18.05 2.23
N LEU A 214 -5.86 17.80 1.67
CA LEU A 214 -7.03 18.66 1.84
C LEU A 214 -7.90 18.26 3.03
N ALA A 215 -7.47 17.28 3.83
CA ALA A 215 -8.22 16.84 5.00
C ALA A 215 -8.33 17.96 6.04
N HIS A 216 -9.57 18.32 6.39
CA HIS A 216 -9.84 19.32 7.43
C HIS A 216 -9.80 18.74 8.85
N SER A 217 -9.77 17.41 8.98
CA SER A 217 -9.69 16.72 10.27
C SER A 217 -8.84 15.45 10.17
N PRO A 218 -8.27 14.96 11.30
CA PRO A 218 -7.59 13.68 11.32
C PRO A 218 -8.49 12.52 10.89
N ARG A 219 -9.80 12.60 11.17
CA ARG A 219 -10.76 11.59 10.73
C ARG A 219 -10.91 11.58 9.21
N ASP A 220 -10.91 12.74 8.57
CA ASP A 220 -11.02 12.85 7.11
C ASP A 220 -9.71 12.46 6.41
N PHE A 221 -8.57 12.56 7.09
CA PHE A 221 -7.28 12.08 6.58
C PHE A 221 -7.22 10.54 6.45
N TRP A 222 -7.91 9.83 7.35
CA TRP A 222 -7.93 8.36 7.41
C TRP A 222 -9.15 7.72 6.72
N ARG A 223 -9.96 8.51 6.01
CA ARG A 223 -11.07 8.02 5.19
C ARG A 223 -10.57 7.43 3.88
#